data_AF-A0A6A3MBY3-F1
#
_entry.id   AF-A0A6A3MBY3-F1
#
_cell.length_a   1.000
_cell.length_b   1.000
_cell.length_c   1.000
_cell.angle_alpha   90.00
_cell.angle_beta   90.00
_cell.angle_gamma   90.00
#
_symmetry.space_group_name_H-M   'P 1'
#
loop_
_entity.id
_entity.type
_entity.pdbx_description
1 polymer ?
#
loop_
_entity_poly.entity_id
_entity_poly.type
_entity_poly.pdbx_seq_one_letter_code
_entity_poly.pdbx_strand_id
1 'polypeptide(L)'
;MTQTNPDDALAPAPSVAKLVAGITDATQSDDIARINSLNVLVELCRGPLSPDDVQQLKQLKSTLLSGHFQAVDSDDASELHAAKWQLLTGLLHVDGVEFPASEQDLQTVLGTMVADRFMSSNVLAAMSQWLVQLISCNGPESPVCSGLLDVKLSVEEQGETYLELMKQMYVTLGGNSQTRQQLAATLEKRVTTKDQAKQIVKTGVLRSLLQIALENSDDGVLLQNFIVVGTRVAVLVCFAAASELSSGTMEGGGLSVDEKRRIACELVVALMLSGVSLVFADGVRMLQLVIDNAPCRALLPTVPDLRGALEKAHTLVRLKDSKLADDEYLKELCEAQYSLLSPEIDEYERRHRSVVGLPSDDEALRDDKSGEKALETATKYKAQGNAFFRRGNFPTARVFYRRAIAVLRAAQLQQETLLRSLSVDNMLARCSIGASVQVCSRRGDDWQDAMVSDVEGNGAASQVEVLYDDGDREDEWVPISRVRLRMNTALLTAFDDLAVDCSMNMGKAFSALGDHDQAVQCFSHALTIRGGKLIAALYSRGVANMARRDLTAAQQDLWDANQQCRAQQKSSTSGGTSKTNTRDAEQMRSLHKQIVAAYKKLQQMHANKKRLDKKVIKQMVKYLSTIPALQDE
;
A
#
# COMPACT_ATOMS: atom_id res chain seq x y z
N MET A 1 47.15 -36.12 49.60
CA MET A 1 46.80 -36.28 51.03
C MET A 1 46.68 -34.89 51.64
N THR A 2 45.48 -34.33 51.57
CA THR A 2 45.05 -33.13 52.30
C THR A 2 43.60 -33.43 52.66
N GLN A 3 43.35 -33.52 53.96
CA GLN A 3 42.09 -33.98 54.55
C GLN A 3 40.97 -33.00 54.22
N THR A 4 39.90 -33.52 53.59
CA THR A 4 38.59 -32.88 53.56
C THR A 4 37.93 -33.07 54.92
N ASN A 5 37.61 -31.97 55.60
CA ASN A 5 36.78 -31.96 56.81
C ASN A 5 35.41 -32.59 56.49
N PRO A 6 34.89 -33.52 57.31
CA PRO A 6 33.61 -34.18 57.09
C PRO A 6 32.41 -33.46 57.75
N ASP A 7 32.50 -32.14 58.00
CA ASP A 7 31.49 -31.38 58.77
C ASP A 7 30.83 -30.21 58.01
N ASP A 8 30.94 -30.13 56.68
CA ASP A 8 30.00 -29.32 55.88
C ASP A 8 28.72 -30.14 55.62
N ALA A 9 27.93 -30.31 56.69
CA ALA A 9 26.54 -30.69 56.56
C ALA A 9 25.84 -29.67 55.67
N LEU A 10 25.38 -30.11 54.49
CA LEU A 10 24.53 -29.32 53.60
C LEU A 10 23.42 -28.68 54.44
N ALA A 11 23.46 -27.36 54.58
CA ALA A 11 22.34 -26.62 55.13
C ALA A 11 21.07 -27.02 54.34
N PRO A 12 19.96 -27.37 55.02
CA PRO A 12 18.74 -27.75 54.33
C PRO A 12 18.31 -26.61 53.42
N ALA A 13 17.98 -26.94 52.17
CA ALA A 13 17.51 -25.95 51.18
C ALA A 13 16.41 -25.08 51.84
N PRO A 14 16.53 -23.74 51.77
CA PRO A 14 15.59 -22.85 52.44
C PRO A 14 14.17 -23.09 51.91
N SER A 15 13.20 -23.18 52.82
CA SER A 15 11.79 -23.36 52.44
C SER A 15 11.28 -22.15 51.65
N VAL A 16 10.35 -22.38 50.71
CA VAL A 16 9.72 -21.30 49.91
C VAL A 16 9.15 -20.21 50.82
N ALA A 17 8.56 -20.57 51.96
CA ALA A 17 8.07 -19.62 52.97
C ALA A 17 9.14 -18.69 53.53
N LYS A 18 10.34 -19.21 53.80
CA LYS A 18 11.45 -18.37 54.28
C LYS A 18 11.95 -17.43 53.19
N LEU A 19 12.03 -17.92 51.95
CA LEU A 19 12.47 -17.12 50.80
C LEU A 19 11.48 -16.00 50.48
N VAL A 20 10.17 -16.30 50.45
CA VAL A 20 9.11 -15.32 50.25
C VAL A 20 9.13 -14.29 51.36
N ALA A 21 9.21 -14.71 52.63
CA ALA A 21 9.31 -13.79 53.76
C ALA A 21 10.53 -12.86 53.64
N GLY A 22 11.70 -13.39 53.27
CA GLY A 22 12.91 -12.59 53.05
C GLY A 22 12.81 -11.56 51.93
N ILE A 23 11.84 -11.69 51.03
CA ILE A 23 11.59 -10.75 49.93
C ILE A 23 10.51 -9.72 50.30
N THR A 24 9.49 -10.13 51.07
CA THR A 24 8.32 -9.29 51.40
C THR A 24 8.41 -8.60 52.77
N ASP A 25 9.38 -8.95 53.61
CA ASP A 25 9.58 -8.33 54.92
C ASP A 25 9.96 -6.85 54.78
N ALA A 26 9.09 -5.97 55.27
CA ALA A 26 9.29 -4.53 55.24
C ALA A 26 10.49 -4.05 56.07
N THR A 27 11.05 -4.92 56.92
CA THR A 27 12.24 -4.63 57.74
C THR A 27 13.55 -5.10 57.10
N GLN A 28 13.48 -5.87 55.99
CA GLN A 28 14.65 -6.30 55.25
C GLN A 28 15.21 -5.13 54.43
N SER A 29 16.38 -4.64 54.82
CA SER A 29 17.08 -3.53 54.14
C SER A 29 18.24 -3.97 53.26
N ASP A 30 18.56 -5.26 53.24
CA ASP A 30 19.62 -5.83 52.41
C ASP A 30 19.09 -6.30 51.05
N ASP A 31 19.35 -5.53 50.00
CA ASP A 31 18.96 -5.84 48.63
C ASP A 31 19.70 -7.07 48.07
N ILE A 32 20.93 -7.36 48.52
CA ILE A 32 21.67 -8.57 48.13
C ILE A 32 20.97 -9.82 48.67
N ALA A 33 20.48 -9.79 49.90
CA ALA A 33 19.70 -10.88 50.47
C ALA A 33 18.39 -11.11 49.71
N ARG A 34 17.72 -10.03 49.26
CA ARG A 34 16.52 -10.11 48.41
C ARG A 34 16.83 -10.68 47.03
N ILE A 35 17.92 -10.25 46.38
CA ILE A 35 18.40 -10.77 45.09
C ILE A 35 18.69 -12.27 45.19
N ASN A 36 19.44 -12.69 46.21
CA ASN A 36 19.75 -14.10 46.44
C ASN A 36 18.48 -14.94 46.63
N SER A 37 17.52 -14.43 47.40
CA SER A 37 16.24 -15.10 47.63
C SER A 37 15.43 -15.24 46.33
N LEU A 38 15.39 -14.21 45.48
CA LEU A 38 14.76 -14.25 44.16
C LEU A 38 15.42 -15.29 43.25
N ASN A 39 16.75 -15.31 43.19
CA ASN A 39 17.51 -16.23 42.35
C ASN A 39 17.31 -17.70 42.76
N VAL A 40 17.29 -17.98 44.08
CA VAL A 40 16.98 -19.33 44.58
C VAL A 40 15.55 -19.74 44.23
N LEU A 41 14.57 -18.83 44.32
CA LEU A 41 13.20 -19.11 43.89
C LEU A 41 13.08 -19.37 42.38
N VAL A 42 13.86 -18.69 41.53
CA VAL A 42 13.89 -18.94 40.08
C VAL A 42 14.26 -20.39 39.79
N GLU A 43 15.29 -20.93 40.47
CA GLU A 43 15.72 -22.32 40.30
C GLU A 43 14.67 -23.30 40.84
N LEU A 44 14.02 -22.98 41.97
CA LEU A 44 12.94 -23.81 42.53
C LEU A 44 11.71 -23.89 41.62
N CYS A 45 11.39 -22.81 40.89
CA CYS A 45 10.27 -22.80 39.93
C CYS A 45 10.45 -23.77 38.75
N ARG A 46 11.66 -24.34 38.55
CA ARG A 46 11.91 -25.37 37.52
C ARG A 46 11.56 -26.79 37.98
N GLY A 47 11.31 -27.00 39.28
CA GLY A 47 11.00 -28.29 39.88
C GLY A 47 9.53 -28.44 40.31
N PRO A 48 9.11 -29.64 40.75
CA PRO A 48 7.78 -29.85 41.29
C PRO A 48 7.61 -29.12 42.64
N LEU A 49 6.51 -28.38 42.77
CA LEU A 49 6.18 -27.57 43.96
C LEU A 49 4.95 -28.13 44.69
N SER A 50 4.90 -27.95 46.01
CA SER A 50 3.71 -28.30 46.78
C SER A 50 2.58 -27.28 46.58
N PRO A 51 1.30 -27.64 46.82
CA PRO A 51 0.19 -26.69 46.72
C PRO A 51 0.35 -25.45 47.61
N ASP A 52 0.94 -25.63 48.80
CA ASP A 52 1.21 -24.53 49.73
C ASP A 52 2.27 -23.57 49.18
N ASP A 53 3.32 -24.11 48.56
CA ASP A 53 4.37 -23.30 47.89
C ASP A 53 3.77 -22.51 46.73
N VAL A 54 2.89 -23.13 45.92
CA VAL A 54 2.19 -22.46 44.81
C VAL A 54 1.34 -21.30 45.33
N GLN A 55 0.64 -21.45 46.46
CA GLN A 55 -0.15 -20.37 47.06
C GLN A 55 0.72 -19.20 47.53
N GLN A 56 1.90 -19.47 48.09
CA GLN A 56 2.83 -18.42 48.49
C GLN A 56 3.43 -17.68 47.29
N LEU A 57 3.75 -18.39 46.21
CA LEU A 57 4.22 -17.77 44.98
C LEU A 57 3.14 -16.88 44.32
N LYS A 58 1.86 -17.23 44.44
CA LYS A 58 0.74 -16.36 44.00
C LYS A 58 0.69 -15.04 44.79
N GLN A 59 0.90 -15.10 46.10
CA GLN A 59 0.94 -13.90 46.93
C GLN A 59 2.16 -13.05 46.58
N LEU A 60 3.34 -13.66 46.43
CA LEU A 60 4.56 -12.98 46.03
C LEU A 60 4.40 -12.28 44.68
N LYS A 61 3.82 -12.95 43.68
CA LYS A 61 3.48 -12.35 42.37
C LYS A 61 2.70 -11.05 42.54
N SER A 62 1.63 -11.06 43.34
CA SER A 62 0.79 -9.87 43.56
C SER A 62 1.62 -8.73 44.16
N THR A 63 2.48 -9.02 45.13
CA THR A 63 3.37 -8.04 45.74
C THR A 63 4.37 -7.47 44.74
N LEU A 64 5.00 -8.30 43.90
CA LEU A 64 5.97 -7.87 42.89
C LEU A 64 5.35 -6.97 41.81
N LEU A 65 4.08 -7.20 41.46
CA LEU A 65 3.33 -6.42 40.46
C LEU A 65 2.62 -5.19 41.05
N SER A 66 2.53 -5.08 42.38
CA SER A 66 1.86 -3.95 43.05
C SER A 66 2.57 -2.60 42.90
N GLY A 67 3.77 -2.56 42.31
CA GLY A 67 4.58 -1.34 42.16
C GLY A 67 5.33 -0.90 43.43
N HIS A 68 5.08 -1.54 44.57
CA HIS A 68 5.69 -1.21 45.87
C HIS A 68 7.06 -1.90 46.09
N PHE A 69 7.50 -2.74 45.15
CA PHE A 69 8.77 -3.43 45.23
C PHE A 69 9.89 -2.55 44.65
N GLN A 70 10.57 -1.81 45.52
CA GLN A 70 11.70 -0.95 45.19
C GLN A 70 12.97 -1.38 45.93
N ALA A 71 14.12 -0.99 45.38
CA ALA A 71 15.41 -1.13 46.02
C ALA A 71 15.56 -0.10 47.15
N VAL A 72 16.29 -0.49 48.19
CA VAL A 72 16.66 0.37 49.32
C VAL A 72 17.95 1.12 49.01
N ASP A 73 18.87 0.48 48.27
CA ASP A 73 20.10 1.08 47.73
C ASP A 73 20.01 1.28 46.21
N SER A 74 20.57 2.38 45.70
CA SER A 74 20.61 2.66 44.26
C SER A 74 21.56 1.74 43.50
N ASP A 75 22.61 1.24 44.15
CA ASP A 75 23.68 0.50 43.46
C ASP A 75 23.19 -0.89 43.01
N ASP A 76 22.36 -1.57 43.82
CA ASP A 76 21.83 -2.91 43.52
C ASP A 76 20.44 -2.88 42.86
N ALA A 77 19.86 -1.70 42.66
CA ALA A 77 18.50 -1.55 42.13
C ALA A 77 18.32 -2.24 40.77
N SER A 78 19.33 -2.15 39.89
CA SER A 78 19.26 -2.75 38.56
C SER A 78 19.26 -4.29 38.60
N GLU A 79 20.00 -4.89 39.52
CA GLU A 79 20.08 -6.35 39.70
C GLU A 79 18.83 -6.89 40.37
N LEU A 80 18.32 -6.18 41.38
CA LEU A 80 17.08 -6.52 42.06
C LEU A 80 15.89 -6.53 41.10
N HIS A 81 15.76 -5.50 40.26
CA HIS A 81 14.68 -5.44 39.27
C HIS A 81 14.87 -6.51 38.17
N ALA A 82 16.10 -6.84 37.78
CA ALA A 82 16.35 -7.93 36.81
C ALA A 82 15.95 -9.29 37.39
N ALA A 83 16.35 -9.59 38.64
CA ALA A 83 15.98 -10.81 39.35
C ALA A 83 14.45 -10.92 39.55
N LYS A 84 13.76 -9.80 39.81
CA LYS A 84 12.29 -9.74 39.84
C LYS A 84 11.68 -10.25 38.53
N TRP A 85 12.13 -9.73 37.38
CA TRP A 85 11.59 -10.14 36.08
C TRP A 85 11.96 -11.58 35.69
N GLN A 86 13.13 -12.05 36.11
CA GLN A 86 13.51 -13.47 35.94
C GLN A 86 12.60 -14.39 36.76
N LEU A 87 12.29 -14.05 38.01
CA LEU A 87 11.33 -14.81 38.81
C LEU A 87 9.93 -14.80 38.19
N LEU A 88 9.44 -13.63 37.77
CA LEU A 88 8.16 -13.53 37.07
C LEU A 88 8.12 -14.42 35.82
N THR A 89 9.27 -14.66 35.17
CA THR A 89 9.37 -15.54 33.99
C THR A 89 9.33 -17.01 34.41
N GLY A 90 10.01 -17.37 35.50
CA GLY A 90 9.93 -18.71 36.09
C GLY A 90 8.50 -19.08 36.50
N LEU A 91 7.77 -18.13 37.08
CA LEU A 91 6.39 -18.33 37.51
C LEU A 91 5.41 -18.65 36.37
N LEU A 92 5.73 -18.30 35.11
CA LEU A 92 4.91 -18.68 33.95
C LEU A 92 4.84 -20.21 33.73
N HIS A 93 5.81 -20.95 34.26
CA HIS A 93 5.95 -22.40 34.09
C HIS A 93 5.43 -23.19 35.30
N VAL A 94 4.97 -22.52 36.36
CA VAL A 94 4.50 -23.17 37.58
C VAL A 94 3.01 -23.49 37.45
N ASP A 95 2.69 -24.78 37.46
CA ASP A 95 1.30 -25.25 37.40
C ASP A 95 0.47 -24.66 38.55
N GLY A 96 -0.64 -24.01 38.19
CA GLY A 96 -1.55 -23.36 39.12
C GLY A 96 -1.29 -21.87 39.34
N VAL A 97 -0.17 -21.29 38.88
CA VAL A 97 0.07 -19.84 38.90
C VAL A 97 -0.40 -19.22 37.57
N GLU A 98 -1.59 -18.60 37.57
CA GLU A 98 -2.17 -18.03 36.35
C GLU A 98 -1.50 -16.70 35.95
N PHE A 99 -1.17 -16.53 34.66
CA PHE A 99 -0.58 -15.31 34.10
C PHE A 99 -1.03 -15.05 32.65
N PRO A 100 -1.34 -13.79 32.35
CA PRO A 100 -2.41 -12.98 32.94
C PRO A 100 -3.79 -13.61 32.65
N ALA A 101 -4.74 -13.46 33.56
CA ALA A 101 -6.10 -14.01 33.40
C ALA A 101 -7.10 -12.98 32.83
N SER A 102 -6.76 -11.68 32.92
CA SER A 102 -7.61 -10.57 32.47
C SER A 102 -6.83 -9.45 31.77
N GLU A 103 -7.53 -8.57 31.05
CA GLU A 103 -6.95 -7.35 30.46
C GLU A 103 -6.36 -6.40 31.53
N GLN A 104 -6.97 -6.36 32.72
CA GLN A 104 -6.52 -5.54 33.83
C GLN A 104 -5.19 -6.04 34.42
N ASP A 105 -4.98 -7.36 34.44
CA ASP A 105 -3.68 -7.95 34.81
C ASP A 105 -2.60 -7.56 33.81
N LEU A 106 -2.92 -7.59 32.50
CA LEU A 106 -2.00 -7.15 31.45
C LEU A 106 -1.64 -5.67 31.60
N GLN A 107 -2.63 -4.80 31.83
CA GLN A 107 -2.39 -3.38 32.07
C GLN A 107 -1.50 -3.15 33.29
N THR A 108 -1.70 -3.92 34.36
CA THR A 108 -0.89 -3.83 35.58
C THR A 108 0.56 -4.21 35.29
N VAL A 109 0.79 -5.37 34.66
CA VAL A 109 2.15 -5.84 34.32
C VAL A 109 2.85 -4.88 33.36
N LEU A 110 2.16 -4.42 32.31
CA LEU A 110 2.71 -3.45 31.37
C LEU A 110 2.98 -2.09 32.03
N GLY A 111 2.15 -1.68 32.98
CA GLY A 111 2.40 -0.50 33.82
C GLY A 111 3.69 -0.65 34.64
N THR A 112 3.89 -1.81 35.28
CA THR A 112 5.14 -2.12 35.98
C THR A 112 6.33 -2.11 35.02
N MET A 113 6.18 -2.64 33.81
CA MET A 113 7.23 -2.60 32.80
C MET A 113 7.61 -1.18 32.40
N VAL A 114 6.62 -0.32 32.21
CA VAL A 114 6.85 1.10 31.89
C VAL A 114 7.61 1.80 33.00
N ALA A 115 7.33 1.50 34.26
CA ALA A 115 8.08 2.04 35.39
C ALA A 115 9.54 1.54 35.44
N ASP A 116 9.77 0.26 35.14
CA ASP A 116 11.09 -0.37 35.24
C ASP A 116 12.02 -0.14 34.03
N ARG A 117 11.48 0.34 32.90
CA ARG A 117 12.20 0.36 31.60
C ARG A 117 13.50 1.16 31.56
N PHE A 118 13.68 2.11 32.47
CA PHE A 118 14.87 2.98 32.53
C PHE A 118 15.91 2.50 33.53
N MET A 119 15.68 1.39 34.23
CA MET A 119 16.60 0.88 35.25
C MET A 119 17.93 0.41 34.65
N SER A 120 17.90 -0.54 33.70
CA SER A 120 19.11 -1.00 32.99
C SER A 120 18.77 -1.82 31.74
N SER A 121 19.79 -2.08 30.91
CA SER A 121 19.67 -3.01 29.78
C SER A 121 19.36 -4.45 30.21
N ASN A 122 19.85 -4.87 31.39
CA ASN A 122 19.59 -6.20 31.94
C ASN A 122 18.13 -6.36 32.37
N VAL A 123 17.54 -5.31 32.93
CA VAL A 123 16.10 -5.27 33.26
C VAL A 123 15.26 -5.36 31.99
N LEU A 124 15.58 -4.59 30.94
CA LEU A 124 14.91 -4.69 29.65
C LEU A 124 15.04 -6.08 29.01
N ALA A 125 16.21 -6.72 29.14
CA ALA A 125 16.42 -8.09 28.68
C ALA A 125 15.52 -9.08 29.43
N ALA A 126 15.48 -9.01 30.77
CA ALA A 126 14.62 -9.88 31.57
C ALA A 126 13.13 -9.66 31.25
N MET A 127 12.68 -8.41 31.09
CA MET A 127 11.32 -8.07 30.68
C MET A 127 10.98 -8.61 29.28
N SER A 128 11.92 -8.51 28.33
CA SER A 128 11.72 -9.02 26.97
C SER A 128 11.64 -10.56 26.93
N GLN A 129 12.43 -11.26 27.75
CA GLN A 129 12.33 -12.71 27.91
C GLN A 129 10.99 -13.11 28.52
N TRP A 130 10.53 -12.39 29.54
CA TRP A 130 9.20 -12.60 30.13
C TRP A 130 8.10 -12.49 29.06
N LEU A 131 8.14 -11.45 28.23
CA LEU A 131 7.15 -11.23 27.17
C LEU A 131 7.15 -12.37 26.15
N VAL A 132 8.33 -12.79 25.69
CA VAL A 132 8.46 -13.89 24.73
C VAL A 132 7.93 -15.21 25.33
N GLN A 133 8.26 -15.50 26.58
CA GLN A 133 7.79 -16.71 27.25
C GLN A 133 6.29 -16.68 27.49
N LEU A 134 5.74 -15.54 27.93
CA LEU A 134 4.30 -15.39 28.10
C LEU A 134 3.53 -15.76 26.83
N ILE A 135 4.04 -15.29 25.69
CA ILE A 135 3.44 -15.49 24.38
C ILE A 135 3.68 -16.90 23.85
N SER A 136 4.72 -17.59 24.31
CA SER A 136 5.01 -18.97 23.95
C SER A 136 4.17 -19.97 24.75
N CYS A 137 3.95 -19.70 26.04
CA CYS A 137 3.10 -20.50 26.94
C CYS A 137 1.62 -20.37 26.59
N ASN A 138 1.18 -19.17 26.19
CA ASN A 138 -0.18 -18.90 25.79
C ASN A 138 -0.29 -18.94 24.26
N GLY A 139 -0.87 -20.02 23.72
CA GLY A 139 -1.01 -20.23 22.27
C GLY A 139 -1.58 -19.03 21.50
N PRO A 140 -1.46 -19.01 20.15
CA PRO A 140 -1.87 -17.87 19.33
C PRO A 140 -3.35 -17.47 19.51
N GLU A 141 -4.21 -18.42 19.86
CA GLU A 141 -5.65 -18.23 20.06
C GLU A 141 -6.06 -17.79 21.49
N SER A 142 -5.11 -17.64 22.43
CA SER A 142 -5.44 -17.17 23.77
C SER A 142 -6.05 -15.74 23.71
N PRO A 143 -7.25 -15.52 24.28
CA PRO A 143 -7.94 -14.23 24.26
C PRO A 143 -7.18 -13.13 25.01
N VAL A 144 -6.28 -13.52 25.91
CA VAL A 144 -5.41 -12.60 26.65
C VAL A 144 -4.30 -12.05 25.75
N CYS A 145 -3.71 -12.88 24.89
CA CYS A 145 -2.60 -12.47 24.04
C CYS A 145 -3.05 -11.87 22.69
N SER A 146 -4.31 -12.03 22.30
CA SER A 146 -4.85 -11.48 21.05
C SER A 146 -5.02 -9.96 21.09
N GLY A 147 -5.29 -9.39 22.27
CA GLY A 147 -5.46 -7.94 22.48
C GLY A 147 -4.20 -7.17 22.88
N LEU A 148 -3.03 -7.82 22.97
CA LEU A 148 -1.81 -7.21 23.54
C LEU A 148 -1.38 -5.91 22.84
N LEU A 149 -1.55 -5.84 21.52
CA LEU A 149 -1.23 -4.64 20.73
C LEU A 149 -2.26 -3.50 20.91
N ASP A 150 -3.44 -3.82 21.45
CA ASP A 150 -4.58 -2.91 21.59
C ASP A 150 -4.79 -2.43 23.04
N VAL A 151 -4.02 -2.97 24.00
CA VAL A 151 -4.07 -2.56 25.42
C VAL A 151 -3.60 -1.11 25.55
N LYS A 152 -4.48 -0.26 26.08
CA LYS A 152 -4.15 1.11 26.46
C LYS A 152 -3.70 1.14 27.91
N LEU A 153 -2.55 1.77 28.17
CA LEU A 153 -2.08 2.01 29.53
C LEU A 153 -2.78 3.25 30.08
N SER A 154 -3.39 3.11 31.25
CA SER A 154 -4.17 4.17 31.92
C SER A 154 -3.33 5.11 32.77
N VAL A 155 -2.00 5.12 32.60
CA VAL A 155 -1.14 5.99 33.39
C VAL A 155 -1.27 7.42 32.86
N GLU A 156 -1.86 8.27 33.69
CA GLU A 156 -2.01 9.69 33.47
C GLU A 156 -0.63 10.32 33.17
N GLU A 157 -0.60 11.19 32.16
CA GLU A 157 0.49 12.08 31.71
C GLU A 157 1.38 11.64 30.53
N GLN A 158 1.52 10.37 30.17
CA GLN A 158 2.21 9.98 28.93
C GLN A 158 1.47 8.81 28.27
N GLY A 159 0.79 9.07 27.15
CA GLY A 159 0.00 8.07 26.42
C GLY A 159 0.85 6.99 25.75
N GLU A 160 1.63 6.27 26.54
CA GLU A 160 2.62 5.31 26.08
C GLU A 160 1.97 3.99 25.74
N THR A 161 2.43 3.39 24.66
CA THR A 161 1.85 2.16 24.13
C THR A 161 2.80 0.98 24.31
N TYR A 162 2.24 -0.23 24.40
CA TYR A 162 3.02 -1.48 24.39
C TYR A 162 4.06 -1.53 23.27
N LEU A 163 3.73 -0.98 22.10
CA LEU A 163 4.63 -0.91 20.95
C LEU A 163 5.87 0.00 21.17
N GLU A 164 5.77 1.05 21.98
CA GLU A 164 6.92 1.90 22.33
C GLU A 164 7.87 1.17 23.27
N LEU A 165 7.32 0.42 24.23
CA LEU A 165 8.11 -0.46 25.09
C LEU A 165 8.84 -1.54 24.26
N MET A 166 8.14 -2.21 23.35
CA MET A 166 8.76 -3.19 22.44
C MET A 166 9.87 -2.57 21.59
N LYS A 167 9.64 -1.36 21.05
CA LYS A 167 10.66 -0.62 20.31
C LYS A 167 11.89 -0.35 21.17
N GLN A 168 11.71 0.14 22.40
CA GLN A 168 12.80 0.42 23.32
C GLN A 168 13.59 -0.84 23.66
N MET A 169 12.91 -1.95 23.98
CA MET A 169 13.55 -3.25 24.20
C MET A 169 14.37 -3.66 22.99
N TYR A 170 13.78 -3.61 21.79
CA TYR A 170 14.48 -4.02 20.58
C TYR A 170 15.76 -3.20 20.33
N VAL A 171 15.68 -1.87 20.47
CA VAL A 171 16.81 -0.94 20.28
C VAL A 171 17.92 -1.20 21.29
N THR A 172 17.58 -1.37 22.57
CA THR A 172 18.55 -1.48 23.66
C THR A 172 19.27 -2.83 23.75
N LEU A 173 18.69 -3.91 23.20
CA LEU A 173 19.25 -5.27 23.26
C LEU A 173 20.43 -5.53 22.30
N GLY A 174 21.45 -4.66 22.31
CA GLY A 174 22.57 -4.61 21.37
C GLY A 174 23.34 -5.92 21.12
N GLY A 175 23.30 -6.89 22.04
CA GLY A 175 24.03 -8.16 21.94
C GLY A 175 23.17 -9.43 21.92
N ASN A 176 21.83 -9.34 21.95
CA ASN A 176 20.96 -10.51 22.06
C ASN A 176 20.09 -10.68 20.80
N SER A 177 20.72 -11.20 19.74
CA SER A 177 20.08 -11.43 18.44
C SER A 177 18.90 -12.41 18.53
N GLN A 178 18.99 -13.42 19.40
CA GLN A 178 17.93 -14.39 19.63
C GLN A 178 16.66 -13.73 20.20
N THR A 179 16.80 -12.91 21.25
CA THR A 179 15.64 -12.23 21.84
C THR A 179 15.06 -11.19 20.87
N ARG A 180 15.88 -10.46 20.12
CA ARG A 180 15.41 -9.59 19.03
C ARG A 180 14.60 -10.36 17.98
N GLN A 181 15.07 -11.54 17.59
CA GLN A 181 14.36 -12.40 16.63
C GLN A 181 13.01 -12.88 17.18
N GLN A 182 12.96 -13.28 18.45
CA GLN A 182 11.72 -13.70 19.11
C GLN A 182 10.71 -12.55 19.23
N LEU A 183 11.17 -11.32 19.53
CA LEU A 183 10.32 -10.12 19.53
C LEU A 183 9.77 -9.82 18.13
N ALA A 184 10.59 -9.94 17.09
CA ALA A 184 10.14 -9.74 15.71
C ALA A 184 9.12 -10.81 15.27
N ALA A 185 9.36 -12.09 15.57
CA ALA A 185 8.43 -13.18 15.32
C ALA A 185 7.10 -13.00 16.07
N THR A 186 7.15 -12.40 17.26
CA THR A 186 5.97 -12.05 18.03
C THR A 186 5.14 -10.98 17.33
N LEU A 187 5.78 -9.90 16.86
CA LEU A 187 5.11 -8.84 16.10
C LEU A 187 4.45 -9.39 14.84
N GLU A 188 5.17 -10.21 14.07
CA GLU A 188 4.64 -10.85 12.85
C GLU A 188 3.33 -11.61 13.11
N LYS A 189 3.30 -12.47 14.13
CA LYS A 189 2.14 -13.31 14.45
C LYS A 189 0.95 -12.50 14.95
N ARG A 190 1.20 -11.41 15.66
CA ARG A 190 0.15 -10.65 16.37
C ARG A 190 -0.49 -9.54 15.54
N VAL A 191 0.21 -9.02 14.53
CA VAL A 191 -0.37 -8.02 13.62
C VAL A 191 -1.36 -8.72 12.71
N THR A 192 -2.65 -8.49 12.92
CA THR A 192 -3.72 -9.13 12.14
C THR A 192 -4.62 -8.10 11.46
N THR A 193 -4.67 -6.88 11.99
CA THR A 193 -5.54 -5.82 11.47
C THR A 193 -4.75 -4.68 10.83
N LYS A 194 -5.42 -3.98 9.90
CA LYS A 194 -4.87 -2.79 9.25
C LYS A 194 -4.52 -1.68 10.25
N ASP A 195 -5.26 -1.57 11.35
CA ASP A 195 -5.01 -0.52 12.35
C ASP A 195 -3.80 -0.85 13.24
N GLN A 196 -3.59 -2.11 13.63
CA GLN A 196 -2.36 -2.54 14.29
C GLN A 196 -1.12 -2.29 13.41
N ALA A 197 -1.20 -2.59 12.11
CA ALA A 197 -0.12 -2.31 11.16
C ALA A 197 0.20 -0.80 11.08
N LYS A 198 -0.81 0.07 11.12
CA LYS A 198 -0.60 1.53 11.20
C LYS A 198 0.07 1.94 12.51
N GLN A 199 -0.27 1.31 13.64
CA GLN A 199 0.35 1.65 14.92
C GLN A 199 1.83 1.29 14.94
N ILE A 200 2.24 0.13 14.39
CA ILE A 200 3.65 -0.25 14.26
C ILE A 200 4.47 0.79 13.50
N VAL A 201 3.90 1.31 12.42
CA VAL A 201 4.53 2.36 11.64
C VAL A 201 4.53 3.68 12.42
N LYS A 202 3.41 4.03 13.06
CA LYS A 202 3.28 5.26 13.86
C LYS A 202 4.32 5.35 14.98
N THR A 203 4.55 4.26 15.70
CA THR A 203 5.53 4.21 16.80
C THR A 203 6.98 4.15 16.31
N GLY A 204 7.18 3.89 15.01
CA GLY A 204 8.50 3.78 14.39
C GLY A 204 9.21 2.46 14.69
N VAL A 205 8.47 1.42 15.11
CA VAL A 205 9.03 0.07 15.30
C VAL A 205 9.65 -0.43 14.00
N LEU A 206 8.92 -0.34 12.89
CA LEU A 206 9.38 -0.85 11.60
C LEU A 206 10.66 -0.16 11.10
N ARG A 207 10.71 1.17 11.22
CA ARG A 207 11.90 1.97 10.92
C ARG A 207 13.08 1.62 11.83
N SER A 208 12.85 1.35 13.11
CA SER A 208 13.90 0.97 14.06
C SER A 208 14.48 -0.41 13.74
N LEU A 209 13.64 -1.38 13.34
CA LEU A 209 14.08 -2.70 12.87
C LEU A 209 15.03 -2.55 11.68
N LEU A 210 14.67 -1.72 10.69
CA LEU A 210 15.50 -1.46 9.53
C LEU A 210 16.82 -0.78 9.91
N GLN A 211 16.75 0.30 10.71
CA GLN A 211 17.91 1.06 11.12
C GLN A 211 18.96 0.17 11.80
N ILE A 212 18.54 -0.62 12.79
CA ILE A 212 19.43 -1.54 13.53
C ILE A 212 20.02 -2.60 12.61
N ALA A 213 19.23 -3.12 11.67
CA ALA A 213 19.72 -4.09 10.68
C ALA A 213 20.78 -3.49 9.75
N LEU A 214 20.65 -2.22 9.35
CA LEU A 214 21.60 -1.56 8.46
C LEU A 214 22.87 -1.09 9.17
N GLU A 215 22.77 -0.72 10.46
CA GLU A 215 23.93 -0.40 11.31
C GLU A 215 24.78 -1.65 11.62
N ASN A 216 24.18 -2.85 11.60
CA ASN A 216 24.83 -4.13 11.86
C ASN A 216 24.88 -4.98 10.58
N SER A 217 25.51 -4.45 9.52
CA SER A 217 25.39 -4.91 8.13
C SER A 217 25.77 -6.36 7.84
N ASP A 218 26.48 -7.04 8.75
CA ASP A 218 26.93 -8.43 8.60
C ASP A 218 25.94 -9.44 9.21
N ASP A 219 24.98 -8.98 10.00
CA ASP A 219 24.00 -9.85 10.65
C ASP A 219 22.72 -10.00 9.80
N GLY A 220 22.73 -11.03 8.95
CA GLY A 220 21.55 -11.41 8.16
C GLY A 220 20.32 -11.78 8.99
N VAL A 221 20.42 -12.00 10.31
CA VAL A 221 19.28 -12.25 11.20
C VAL A 221 18.53 -10.97 11.51
N LEU A 222 19.22 -9.86 11.77
CA LEU A 222 18.58 -8.57 12.04
C LEU A 222 17.80 -8.07 10.83
N LEU A 223 18.37 -8.25 9.62
CA LEU A 223 17.66 -7.91 8.40
C LEU A 223 16.42 -8.78 8.18
N GLN A 224 16.48 -10.06 8.55
CA GLN A 224 15.33 -10.96 8.52
C GLN A 224 14.19 -10.45 9.41
N ASN A 225 14.50 -9.89 10.59
CA ASN A 225 13.50 -9.33 11.51
C ASN A 225 12.70 -8.21 10.84
N PHE A 226 13.37 -7.30 10.14
CA PHE A 226 12.71 -6.26 9.35
C PHE A 226 11.84 -6.85 8.23
N ILE A 227 12.37 -7.80 7.47
CA ILE A 227 11.66 -8.43 6.34
C ILE A 227 10.37 -9.09 6.80
N VAL A 228 10.42 -9.85 7.89
CA VAL A 228 9.27 -10.62 8.41
C VAL A 228 8.16 -9.67 8.90
N VAL A 229 8.49 -8.74 9.78
CA VAL A 229 7.51 -7.78 10.32
C VAL A 229 7.01 -6.83 9.23
N GLY A 230 7.91 -6.34 8.38
CA GLY A 230 7.58 -5.43 7.29
C GLY A 230 6.70 -6.07 6.22
N THR A 231 6.94 -7.33 5.86
CA THR A 231 6.07 -8.08 4.94
C THR A 231 4.66 -8.21 5.52
N ARG A 232 4.56 -8.53 6.81
CA ARG A 232 3.27 -8.61 7.50
C ARG A 232 2.52 -7.28 7.50
N VAL A 233 3.21 -6.17 7.77
CA VAL A 233 2.66 -4.82 7.68
C VAL A 233 2.21 -4.52 6.25
N ALA A 234 3.06 -4.78 5.26
CA ALA A 234 2.80 -4.51 3.85
C ALA A 234 1.55 -5.24 3.34
N VAL A 235 1.33 -6.50 3.74
CA VAL A 235 0.13 -7.28 3.40
C VAL A 235 -1.17 -6.58 3.82
N LEU A 236 -1.15 -5.84 4.93
CA LEU A 236 -2.34 -5.21 5.52
C LEU A 236 -2.56 -3.76 5.04
N VAL A 237 -1.51 -3.09 4.58
CA VAL A 237 -1.55 -1.64 4.27
C VAL A 237 -1.21 -1.27 2.83
N CYS A 238 -0.54 -2.16 2.08
CA CYS A 238 -0.21 -1.94 0.67
C CYS A 238 -1.27 -2.54 -0.25
N PHE A 239 -1.33 -2.05 -1.50
CA PHE A 239 -2.22 -2.60 -2.51
C PHE A 239 -1.65 -3.92 -3.03
N ALA A 240 -2.44 -5.00 -3.06
CA ALA A 240 -2.19 -6.33 -3.66
C ALA A 240 -0.74 -6.90 -3.67
N ALA A 241 0.18 -6.35 -2.88
CA ALA A 241 1.59 -6.72 -2.77
C ALA A 241 1.75 -8.06 -2.03
N ALA A 242 0.71 -8.48 -1.31
CA ALA A 242 0.69 -9.65 -0.45
C ALA A 242 0.88 -10.98 -1.18
N SER A 243 0.52 -11.11 -2.47
CA SER A 243 0.56 -12.40 -3.17
C SER A 243 1.84 -12.65 -3.96
N GLU A 244 2.62 -11.60 -4.28
CA GLU A 244 3.86 -11.73 -5.07
C GLU A 244 5.12 -11.68 -4.17
N LEU A 245 5.07 -11.01 -3.02
CA LEU A 245 6.11 -11.14 -1.98
C LEU A 245 5.99 -12.46 -1.18
N SER A 246 4.85 -13.14 -1.21
CA SER A 246 4.60 -14.39 -0.46
C SER A 246 4.72 -15.67 -1.29
N SER A 247 4.88 -15.60 -2.63
CA SER A 247 5.10 -16.82 -3.44
C SER A 247 6.45 -17.48 -3.17
N GLY A 248 7.33 -16.85 -2.40
CA GLY A 248 8.36 -17.53 -1.62
C GLY A 248 7.83 -17.79 -0.22
N THR A 249 7.21 -18.95 0.02
CA THR A 249 7.14 -19.50 1.37
C THR A 249 8.58 -19.53 1.87
N MET A 250 8.93 -18.64 2.80
CA MET A 250 10.23 -18.59 3.47
C MET A 250 10.32 -19.78 4.44
N GLU A 251 10.22 -21.00 3.92
CA GLU A 251 10.67 -22.19 4.63
C GLU A 251 12.21 -22.13 4.69
N GLY A 252 12.74 -21.50 5.74
CA GLY A 252 13.99 -21.87 6.42
C GLY A 252 15.27 -22.15 5.62
N GLY A 253 15.36 -21.79 4.34
CA GLY A 253 16.55 -21.96 3.50
C GLY A 253 17.41 -20.71 3.51
N GLY A 254 18.72 -20.86 3.76
CA GLY A 254 19.68 -19.77 3.97
C GLY A 254 19.83 -18.82 2.79
N LEU A 255 18.99 -17.78 2.72
CA LEU A 255 19.19 -16.65 1.83
C LEU A 255 20.49 -15.92 2.18
N SER A 256 21.24 -15.53 1.15
CA SER A 256 22.41 -14.69 1.31
C SER A 256 22.02 -13.34 1.90
N VAL A 257 22.99 -12.67 2.54
CA VAL A 257 22.77 -11.32 3.09
C VAL A 257 22.37 -10.35 1.97
N ASP A 258 22.94 -10.48 0.78
CA ASP A 258 22.61 -9.61 -0.36
C ASP A 258 21.18 -9.81 -0.88
N GLU A 259 20.67 -11.04 -0.89
CA GLU A 259 19.28 -11.30 -1.27
C GLU A 259 18.32 -10.70 -0.23
N LYS A 260 18.65 -10.82 1.06
CA LYS A 260 17.89 -10.13 2.12
C LYS A 260 17.94 -8.61 1.97
N ARG A 261 19.08 -8.02 1.57
CA ARG A 261 19.20 -6.57 1.28
C ARG A 261 18.30 -6.17 0.12
N ARG A 262 18.26 -6.96 -0.95
CA ARG A 262 17.33 -6.73 -2.07
C ARG A 262 15.87 -6.75 -1.59
N ILE A 263 15.46 -7.77 -0.86
CA ILE A 263 14.08 -7.88 -0.34
C ILE A 263 13.75 -6.69 0.57
N ALA A 264 14.69 -6.26 1.41
CA ALA A 264 14.49 -5.08 2.24
C ALA A 264 14.28 -3.79 1.41
N CYS A 265 15.06 -3.60 0.34
CA CYS A 265 14.88 -2.49 -0.59
C CYS A 265 13.50 -2.53 -1.27
N GLU A 266 13.10 -3.69 -1.79
CA GLU A 266 11.79 -3.89 -2.42
C GLU A 266 10.64 -3.61 -1.46
N LEU A 267 10.78 -4.05 -0.21
CA LEU A 267 9.78 -3.83 0.83
C LEU A 267 9.63 -2.34 1.18
N VAL A 268 10.74 -1.62 1.33
CA VAL A 268 10.71 -0.16 1.56
C VAL A 268 10.02 0.56 0.41
N VAL A 269 10.34 0.19 -0.84
CA VAL A 269 9.69 0.73 -2.04
C VAL A 269 8.20 0.39 -2.08
N ALA A 270 7.80 -0.84 -1.71
CA ALA A 270 6.41 -1.23 -1.63
C ALA A 270 5.63 -0.40 -0.60
N LEU A 271 6.24 -0.08 0.55
CA LEU A 271 5.63 0.79 1.57
C LEU A 271 5.43 2.23 1.05
N MET A 272 6.35 2.75 0.24
CA MET A 272 6.16 4.01 -0.49
C MET A 272 5.02 3.95 -1.52
N LEU A 273 4.63 2.77 -1.97
CA LEU A 273 3.46 2.60 -2.84
C LEU A 273 2.14 2.48 -2.09
N SER A 274 2.15 2.39 -0.75
CA SER A 274 0.93 2.31 0.07
C SER A 274 -0.06 3.46 -0.16
N GLY A 275 -1.35 3.15 -0.07
CA GLY A 275 -2.45 4.12 -0.06
C GLY A 275 -2.68 4.76 1.32
N VAL A 276 -1.96 4.34 2.36
CA VAL A 276 -2.06 4.89 3.70
C VAL A 276 -0.97 5.96 3.87
N SER A 277 -1.37 7.24 4.04
CA SER A 277 -0.45 8.39 4.08
C SER A 277 0.66 8.26 5.14
N LEU A 278 0.35 7.70 6.31
CA LEU A 278 1.33 7.46 7.37
C LEU A 278 2.41 6.45 6.92
N VAL A 279 2.00 5.36 6.27
CA VAL A 279 2.92 4.31 5.79
C VAL A 279 3.77 4.82 4.65
N PHE A 280 3.16 5.56 3.72
CA PHE A 280 3.89 6.27 2.68
C PHE A 280 5.00 7.15 3.26
N ALA A 281 4.66 8.01 4.22
CA ALA A 281 5.59 8.98 4.79
C ALA A 281 6.75 8.30 5.55
N ASP A 282 6.48 7.23 6.31
CA ASP A 282 7.54 6.47 6.96
C ASP A 282 8.37 5.64 5.95
N GLY A 283 7.75 5.17 4.86
CA GLY A 283 8.46 4.54 3.72
C GLY A 283 9.49 5.47 3.07
N VAL A 284 9.15 6.74 2.85
CA VAL A 284 10.09 7.76 2.35
C VAL A 284 11.25 7.97 3.33
N ARG A 285 10.98 7.99 4.65
CA ARG A 285 12.03 8.09 5.68
C ARG A 285 12.92 6.85 5.72
N MET A 286 12.34 5.67 5.58
CA MET A 286 13.09 4.40 5.49
C MET A 286 13.95 4.33 4.23
N LEU A 287 13.49 4.87 3.09
CA LEU A 287 14.31 4.95 1.89
C LEU A 287 15.59 5.75 2.13
N GLN A 288 15.55 6.79 2.96
CA GLN A 288 16.77 7.52 3.32
C GLN A 288 17.79 6.62 4.02
N LEU A 289 17.36 5.79 4.97
CA LEU A 289 18.23 4.82 5.64
C LEU A 289 18.87 3.84 4.65
N VAL A 290 18.09 3.41 3.64
CA VAL A 290 18.57 2.52 2.57
C VAL A 290 19.59 3.22 1.66
N ILE A 291 19.39 4.51 1.35
CA ILE A 291 20.33 5.32 0.56
C ILE A 291 21.65 5.52 1.32
N ASP A 292 21.59 5.74 2.63
CA ASP A 292 22.77 5.98 3.46
C ASP A 292 23.62 4.69 3.64
N ASN A 293 23.03 3.52 3.39
CA ASN A 293 23.71 2.23 3.42
C ASN A 293 24.24 1.83 2.03
N ALA A 294 25.57 1.92 1.83
CA ALA A 294 26.22 1.68 0.55
C ALA A 294 25.83 0.36 -0.19
N PRO A 295 25.81 -0.83 0.46
CA PRO A 295 25.46 -2.06 -0.25
C PRO A 295 23.98 -2.11 -0.66
N CYS A 296 23.08 -1.57 0.15
CA CYS A 296 21.67 -1.46 -0.23
C CYS A 296 21.45 -0.41 -1.33
N ARG A 297 22.13 0.73 -1.28
CA ARG A 297 22.06 1.76 -2.32
C ARG A 297 22.45 1.22 -3.70
N ALA A 298 23.48 0.37 -3.77
CA ALA A 298 23.89 -0.25 -5.03
C ALA A 298 22.78 -1.15 -5.65
N LEU A 299 21.87 -1.68 -4.83
CA LEU A 299 20.76 -2.54 -5.28
C LEU A 299 19.52 -1.74 -5.69
N LEU A 300 19.36 -0.49 -5.23
CA LEU A 300 18.18 0.34 -5.49
C LEU A 300 17.84 0.47 -6.99
N PRO A 301 18.79 0.74 -7.91
CA PRO A 301 18.48 0.85 -9.33
C PRO A 301 17.91 -0.43 -9.95
N THR A 302 18.09 -1.59 -9.29
CA THR A 302 17.57 -2.89 -9.75
C THR A 302 16.10 -3.11 -9.39
N VAL A 303 15.53 -2.30 -8.48
CA VAL A 303 14.17 -2.45 -7.96
C VAL A 303 13.15 -1.88 -8.96
N PRO A 304 12.27 -2.69 -9.57
CA PRO A 304 11.38 -2.23 -10.66
C PRO A 304 10.41 -1.13 -10.24
N ASP A 305 9.94 -1.16 -9.00
CA ASP A 305 8.93 -0.23 -8.50
C ASP A 305 9.51 1.12 -8.04
N LEU A 306 10.85 1.26 -7.96
CA LEU A 306 11.51 2.42 -7.36
C LEU A 306 11.22 3.72 -8.12
N ARG A 307 11.43 3.75 -9.45
CA ARG A 307 11.18 4.94 -10.28
C ARG A 307 9.75 5.45 -10.10
N GLY A 308 8.78 4.53 -10.13
CA GLY A 308 7.38 4.86 -9.92
C GLY A 308 7.05 5.34 -8.51
N ALA A 309 7.69 4.77 -7.48
CA ALA A 309 7.53 5.24 -6.10
C ALA A 309 8.10 6.66 -5.90
N LEU A 310 9.25 6.95 -6.50
CA LEU A 310 9.87 8.29 -6.50
C LEU A 310 8.99 9.31 -7.25
N GLU A 311 8.49 8.97 -8.44
CA GLU A 311 7.56 9.84 -9.18
C GLU A 311 6.26 10.09 -8.43
N LYS A 312 5.72 9.08 -7.74
CA LYS A 312 4.53 9.23 -6.89
C LYS A 312 4.82 10.22 -5.77
N ALA A 313 5.92 10.05 -5.05
CA ALA A 313 6.31 10.95 -3.97
C ALA A 313 6.49 12.39 -4.47
N HIS A 314 7.21 12.56 -5.57
CA HIS A 314 7.44 13.85 -6.21
C HIS A 314 6.15 14.53 -6.69
N THR A 315 5.20 13.75 -7.23
CA THR A 315 3.89 14.27 -7.66
C THR A 315 3.06 14.73 -6.47
N LEU A 316 2.98 13.92 -5.41
CA LEU A 316 2.14 14.22 -4.24
C LEU A 316 2.60 15.49 -3.49
N VAL A 317 3.90 15.73 -3.45
CA VAL A 317 4.48 16.92 -2.79
C VAL A 317 4.19 18.22 -3.55
N ARG A 318 4.01 18.16 -4.87
CA ARG A 318 3.72 19.34 -5.72
C ARG A 318 2.24 19.68 -5.82
N LEU A 319 1.35 18.77 -5.43
CA LEU A 319 -0.09 19.00 -5.46
C LEU A 319 -0.53 19.88 -4.28
N LYS A 320 -1.18 21.01 -4.59
CA LYS A 320 -1.60 22.05 -3.63
C LYS A 320 -2.53 21.55 -2.50
N ASP A 321 -3.32 20.51 -2.77
CA ASP A 321 -4.31 19.97 -1.83
C ASP A 321 -3.87 18.63 -1.18
N SER A 322 -2.57 18.28 -1.26
CA SER A 322 -2.10 17.02 -0.70
C SER A 322 -1.97 17.13 0.82
N LYS A 323 -2.34 16.05 1.55
CA LYS A 323 -2.14 15.94 3.01
C LYS A 323 -0.66 15.97 3.43
N LEU A 324 0.25 15.94 2.46
CA LEU A 324 1.69 15.92 2.64
C LEU A 324 2.28 17.33 2.45
N ALA A 325 1.49 18.29 1.97
CA ALA A 325 1.94 19.66 1.74
C ALA A 325 2.34 20.39 3.04
N ASP A 326 1.83 19.93 4.18
CA ASP A 326 2.07 20.54 5.50
C ASP A 326 3.37 20.06 6.18
N ASP A 327 4.03 19.00 5.66
CA ASP A 327 5.29 18.44 6.22
C ASP A 327 6.47 18.87 5.34
N GLU A 328 7.08 20.02 5.67
CA GLU A 328 8.17 20.64 4.91
C GLU A 328 9.40 19.74 4.82
N TYR A 329 9.75 19.05 5.91
CA TYR A 329 10.85 18.09 5.93
C TYR A 329 10.61 16.93 4.97
N LEU A 330 9.40 16.34 4.97
CA LEU A 330 9.08 15.24 4.08
C LEU A 330 9.10 15.67 2.61
N LYS A 331 8.69 16.91 2.33
CA LYS A 331 8.75 17.52 0.99
C LYS A 331 10.19 17.62 0.49
N GLU A 332 11.08 18.22 1.28
CA GLU A 332 12.51 18.32 0.95
C GLU A 332 13.12 16.94 0.72
N LEU A 333 12.77 15.97 1.58
CA LEU A 333 13.25 14.60 1.46
C LEU A 333 12.82 13.93 0.15
N CYS A 334 11.56 14.09 -0.25
CA CYS A 334 11.06 13.55 -1.53
C CYS A 334 11.78 14.17 -2.74
N GLU A 335 12.01 15.49 -2.71
CA GLU A 335 12.70 16.20 -3.79
C GLU A 335 14.18 15.81 -3.89
N ALA A 336 14.87 15.70 -2.75
CA ALA A 336 16.26 15.25 -2.67
C ALA A 336 16.42 13.81 -3.17
N GLN A 337 15.59 12.88 -2.70
CA GLN A 337 15.63 11.47 -3.12
C GLN A 337 15.33 11.30 -4.60
N TYR A 338 14.33 12.03 -5.13
CA TYR A 338 14.02 12.02 -6.56
C TYR A 338 15.21 12.51 -7.41
N SER A 339 15.82 13.64 -7.00
CA SER A 339 16.94 14.25 -7.72
C SER A 339 18.20 13.39 -7.67
N LEU A 340 18.42 12.67 -6.57
CA LEU A 340 19.57 11.80 -6.40
C LEU A 340 19.45 10.48 -7.17
N LEU A 341 18.33 9.77 -7.01
CA LEU A 341 18.18 8.40 -7.52
C LEU A 341 17.74 8.35 -8.99
N SER A 342 17.05 9.37 -9.52
CA SER A 342 16.59 9.33 -10.92
C SER A 342 17.74 9.18 -11.92
N PRO A 343 18.85 9.94 -11.82
CA PRO A 343 20.00 9.77 -12.70
C PRO A 343 20.69 8.40 -12.56
N GLU A 344 20.73 7.84 -11.35
CA GLU A 344 21.30 6.51 -11.09
C GLU A 344 20.47 5.40 -11.77
N ILE A 345 19.15 5.51 -11.69
CA ILE A 345 18.22 4.61 -12.40
C ILE A 345 18.39 4.76 -13.92
N ASP A 346 18.48 5.99 -14.44
CA ASP A 346 18.71 6.24 -15.86
C ASP A 346 20.02 5.61 -16.35
N GLU A 347 21.09 5.71 -15.57
CA GLU A 347 22.38 5.08 -15.88
C GLU A 347 22.31 3.57 -15.89
N TYR A 348 21.60 3.00 -14.91
CA TYR A 348 21.36 1.57 -14.85
C TYR A 348 20.55 1.07 -16.05
N GLU A 349 19.43 1.73 -16.38
CA GLU A 349 18.56 1.36 -17.50
C GLU A 349 19.25 1.51 -18.85
N ARG A 350 20.13 2.50 -19.02
CA ARG A 350 20.96 2.63 -20.23
C ARG A 350 21.90 1.44 -20.43
N ARG A 351 22.41 0.85 -19.35
CA ARG A 351 23.32 -0.32 -19.41
C ARG A 351 22.58 -1.66 -19.51
N HIS A 352 21.44 -1.79 -18.83
CA HIS A 352 20.78 -3.09 -18.61
C HIS A 352 19.39 -3.20 -19.27
N ARG A 353 18.99 -2.21 -20.07
CA ARG A 353 17.60 -2.00 -20.56
C ARG A 353 16.65 -1.65 -19.43
N SER A 354 15.39 -1.35 -19.78
CA SER A 354 14.39 -0.95 -18.79
C SER A 354 14.15 -2.02 -17.74
N VAL A 355 14.19 -1.62 -16.46
CA VAL A 355 13.95 -2.52 -15.32
C VAL A 355 12.50 -3.00 -15.30
N VAL A 356 11.58 -2.15 -15.74
CA VAL A 356 10.14 -2.48 -15.83
C VAL A 356 9.76 -3.18 -17.14
N GLY A 357 10.71 -3.38 -18.06
CA GLY A 357 10.48 -4.05 -19.34
C GLY A 357 9.79 -3.18 -20.40
N LEU A 358 9.93 -1.85 -20.32
CA LEU A 358 9.58 -0.96 -21.42
C LEU A 358 10.66 -1.06 -22.51
N PRO A 359 10.32 -1.33 -23.79
CA PRO A 359 11.32 -1.35 -24.85
C PRO A 359 11.86 0.05 -25.10
N SER A 360 13.08 0.12 -25.63
CA SER A 360 13.65 1.38 -26.13
C SER A 360 12.70 2.01 -27.17
N ASP A 361 12.65 3.34 -27.22
CA ASP A 361 11.86 4.06 -28.22
C ASP A 361 12.22 3.67 -29.66
N ASP A 362 13.46 3.22 -29.89
CA ASP A 362 13.94 2.69 -31.16
C ASP A 362 13.38 1.32 -31.56
N GLU A 363 13.02 0.45 -30.61
CA GLU A 363 12.57 -0.93 -30.90
C GLU A 363 11.07 -0.99 -31.24
N ALA A 364 10.27 -0.03 -30.76
CA ALA A 364 8.82 -0.05 -30.99
C ALA A 364 8.39 0.37 -32.40
N LEU A 365 9.27 1.07 -33.14
CA LEU A 365 8.96 1.66 -34.45
C LEU A 365 9.61 0.92 -35.63
N ARG A 366 10.48 -0.07 -35.39
CA ARG A 366 11.30 -0.71 -36.44
C ARG A 366 10.71 -1.99 -37.03
N ASP A 367 9.73 -2.60 -36.37
CA ASP A 367 9.13 -3.83 -36.88
C ASP A 367 7.92 -3.50 -37.76
N ASP A 368 7.87 -4.17 -38.92
CA ASP A 368 6.73 -4.24 -39.83
C ASP A 368 5.57 -5.03 -39.16
N LYS A 369 5.00 -4.45 -38.09
CA LYS A 369 3.98 -5.11 -37.28
C LYS A 369 2.63 -4.97 -37.96
N SER A 370 2.05 -6.09 -38.36
CA SER A 370 0.64 -6.17 -38.71
C SER A 370 -0.23 -5.59 -37.58
N GLY A 371 -1.38 -5.00 -37.92
CA GLY A 371 -2.28 -4.41 -36.93
C GLY A 371 -2.70 -5.38 -35.82
N GLU A 372 -2.79 -6.69 -36.11
CA GLU A 372 -3.03 -7.74 -35.11
C GLU A 372 -1.90 -7.88 -34.09
N LYS A 373 -0.64 -7.87 -34.53
CA LYS A 373 0.54 -7.90 -33.63
C LYS A 373 0.61 -6.63 -32.77
N ALA A 374 0.21 -5.49 -33.33
CA ALA A 374 0.12 -4.24 -32.59
C ALA A 374 -0.94 -4.32 -31.48
N LEU A 375 -2.10 -4.91 -31.77
CA LEU A 375 -3.17 -5.14 -30.78
C LEU A 375 -2.71 -6.07 -29.65
N GLU A 376 -2.03 -7.17 -29.99
CA GLU A 376 -1.46 -8.11 -29.01
C GLU A 376 -0.43 -7.40 -28.10
N THR A 377 0.49 -6.65 -28.70
CA THR A 377 1.53 -5.89 -27.98
C THR A 377 0.90 -4.84 -27.05
N ALA A 378 -0.09 -4.08 -27.53
CA ALA A 378 -0.80 -3.10 -26.73
C ALA A 378 -1.59 -3.75 -25.58
N THR A 379 -2.16 -4.94 -25.81
CA THR A 379 -2.87 -5.71 -24.78
C THR A 379 -1.90 -6.16 -23.68
N LYS A 380 -0.69 -6.60 -24.04
CA LYS A 380 0.38 -6.92 -23.09
C LYS A 380 0.75 -5.70 -22.25
N TYR A 381 0.92 -4.52 -22.86
CA TYR A 381 1.18 -3.29 -22.10
C TYR A 381 0.02 -2.93 -21.17
N LYS A 382 -1.24 -3.06 -21.60
CA LYS A 382 -2.39 -2.88 -20.69
C LYS A 382 -2.30 -3.82 -19.49
N ALA A 383 -1.99 -5.10 -19.71
CA ALA A 383 -1.88 -6.09 -18.64
C ALA A 383 -0.74 -5.76 -17.66
N GLN A 384 0.43 -5.34 -18.16
CA GLN A 384 1.54 -4.87 -17.35
C GLN A 384 1.17 -3.61 -16.55
N GLY A 385 0.53 -2.63 -17.19
CA GLY A 385 0.00 -1.44 -16.52
C GLY A 385 -0.98 -1.78 -15.40
N ASN A 386 -1.87 -2.76 -15.63
CA ASN A 386 -2.81 -3.25 -14.61
C ASN A 386 -2.09 -3.94 -13.43
N ALA A 387 -0.95 -4.60 -13.67
CA ALA A 387 -0.15 -5.19 -12.59
C ALA A 387 0.45 -4.09 -11.69
N PHE A 388 1.12 -3.08 -12.27
CA PHE A 388 1.64 -1.94 -11.52
C PHE A 388 0.54 -1.13 -10.82
N PHE A 389 -0.62 -0.97 -11.47
CA PHE A 389 -1.77 -0.30 -10.88
C PHE A 389 -2.24 -1.02 -9.61
N ARG A 390 -2.30 -2.36 -9.63
CA ARG A 390 -2.68 -3.17 -8.47
C ARG A 390 -1.70 -3.07 -7.30
N ARG A 391 -0.43 -2.75 -7.57
CA ARG A 391 0.60 -2.50 -6.53
C ARG A 391 0.59 -1.06 -6.00
N GLY A 392 -0.22 -0.16 -6.58
CA GLY A 392 -0.24 1.26 -6.24
C GLY A 392 0.83 2.09 -6.96
N ASN A 393 1.57 1.49 -7.89
CA ASN A 393 2.53 2.18 -8.76
C ASN A 393 1.81 2.84 -9.93
N PHE A 394 1.00 3.85 -9.60
CA PHE A 394 0.22 4.61 -10.57
C PHE A 394 1.05 5.31 -11.64
N PRO A 395 2.23 5.90 -11.34
CA PRO A 395 3.04 6.55 -12.37
C PRO A 395 3.51 5.57 -13.45
N THR A 396 4.07 4.42 -13.06
CA THR A 396 4.52 3.39 -14.01
C THR A 396 3.36 2.79 -14.80
N ALA A 397 2.23 2.51 -14.13
CA ALA A 397 1.03 2.03 -14.80
C ALA A 397 0.57 2.97 -15.93
N ARG A 398 0.64 4.28 -15.69
CA ARG A 398 0.30 5.33 -16.65
C ARG A 398 1.16 5.28 -17.91
N VAL A 399 2.46 5.04 -17.74
CA VAL A 399 3.42 4.92 -18.86
C VAL A 399 3.04 3.74 -19.76
N PHE A 400 2.70 2.59 -19.16
CA PHE A 400 2.23 1.41 -19.91
C PHE A 400 0.93 1.66 -20.68
N TYR A 401 -0.08 2.30 -20.06
CA TYR A 401 -1.32 2.63 -20.76
C TYR A 401 -1.09 3.60 -21.91
N ARG A 402 -0.25 4.62 -21.71
CA ARG A 402 0.14 5.57 -22.77
C ARG A 402 0.86 4.85 -23.91
N ARG A 403 1.75 3.91 -23.59
CA ARG A 403 2.49 3.13 -24.60
C ARG A 403 1.56 2.22 -25.40
N ALA A 404 0.59 1.57 -24.75
CA ALA A 404 -0.44 0.78 -25.44
C ALA A 404 -1.18 1.63 -26.49
N ILE A 405 -1.65 2.83 -26.11
CA ILE A 405 -2.34 3.75 -27.03
C ILE A 405 -1.40 4.21 -28.16
N ALA A 406 -0.14 4.50 -27.85
CA ALA A 406 0.84 4.93 -28.86
C ALA A 406 1.10 3.85 -29.91
N VAL A 407 1.21 2.57 -29.50
CA VAL A 407 1.38 1.44 -30.43
C VAL A 407 0.18 1.29 -31.35
N LEU A 408 -1.04 1.38 -30.82
CA LEU A 408 -2.27 1.30 -31.63
C LEU A 408 -2.31 2.42 -32.67
N ARG A 409 -2.04 3.67 -32.25
CA ARG A 409 -2.04 4.82 -33.16
C ARG A 409 -0.96 4.73 -34.24
N ALA A 410 0.24 4.29 -33.87
CA ALA A 410 1.35 4.12 -34.82
C ALA A 410 1.02 3.04 -35.87
N ALA A 411 0.49 1.89 -35.43
CA ALA A 411 0.10 0.81 -36.32
C ALA A 411 -1.05 1.21 -37.27
N GLN A 412 -2.06 1.90 -36.75
CA GLN A 412 -3.14 2.44 -37.59
C GLN A 412 -2.60 3.41 -38.63
N LEU A 413 -1.78 4.37 -38.22
CA LEU A 413 -1.20 5.37 -39.13
C LEU A 413 -0.34 4.72 -40.22
N GLN A 414 0.52 3.77 -39.85
CA GLN A 414 1.37 3.03 -40.79
C GLN A 414 0.52 2.26 -41.81
N GLN A 415 -0.48 1.51 -41.34
CA GLN A 415 -1.34 0.71 -42.20
C GLN A 415 -2.18 1.59 -43.15
N GLU A 416 -2.76 2.68 -42.65
CA GLU A 416 -3.48 3.64 -43.50
C GLU A 416 -2.57 4.34 -44.50
N THR A 417 -1.33 4.65 -44.14
CA THR A 417 -0.35 5.24 -45.08
C THR A 417 -0.01 4.27 -46.20
N LEU A 418 0.21 3.00 -45.88
CA LEU A 418 0.45 1.94 -46.88
C LEU A 418 -0.75 1.80 -47.81
N LEU A 419 -1.98 1.76 -47.27
CA LEU A 419 -3.21 1.68 -48.05
C LEU A 419 -3.42 2.88 -48.97
N ARG A 420 -3.08 4.09 -48.52
CA ARG A 420 -3.17 5.32 -49.34
C ARG A 420 -2.13 5.37 -50.45
N SER A 421 -1.02 4.64 -50.34
CA SER A 421 0.05 4.60 -51.34
C SER A 421 -0.16 3.56 -52.45
N LEU A 422 -1.22 2.76 -52.39
CA LEU A 422 -1.52 1.75 -53.38
C LEU A 422 -1.89 2.37 -54.75
N SER A 423 -1.47 1.72 -55.83
CA SER A 423 -1.97 2.03 -57.18
C SER A 423 -3.46 1.70 -57.31
N VAL A 424 -4.15 2.32 -58.27
CA VAL A 424 -5.58 2.10 -58.52
C VAL A 424 -5.90 0.61 -58.76
N ASP A 425 -5.06 -0.10 -59.52
CA ASP A 425 -5.25 -1.53 -59.79
C ASP A 425 -5.14 -2.38 -58.51
N ASN A 426 -4.17 -2.07 -57.65
CA ASN A 426 -3.99 -2.75 -56.37
C ASN A 426 -5.09 -2.38 -55.35
N MET A 427 -5.63 -1.17 -55.44
CA MET A 427 -6.79 -0.75 -54.66
C MET A 427 -8.02 -1.57 -55.07
N LEU A 428 -8.33 -1.65 -56.37
CA LEU A 428 -9.45 -2.45 -56.89
C LEU A 428 -9.33 -3.92 -56.49
N ALA A 429 -8.13 -4.51 -56.58
CA ALA A 429 -7.90 -5.88 -56.16
C ALA A 429 -8.15 -6.13 -54.65
N ARG A 430 -8.09 -5.09 -53.82
CA ARG A 430 -8.32 -5.14 -52.36
C ARG A 430 -9.70 -4.64 -51.93
N CYS A 431 -10.42 -3.95 -52.80
CA CYS A 431 -11.84 -3.68 -52.63
C CYS A 431 -12.61 -4.98 -52.93
N SER A 432 -12.74 -5.84 -51.93
CA SER A 432 -13.66 -6.98 -51.97
C SER A 432 -14.89 -6.70 -51.12
N ILE A 433 -15.94 -7.48 -51.27
CA ILE A 433 -17.11 -7.42 -50.36
C ILE A 433 -16.64 -7.49 -48.91
N GLY A 434 -17.10 -6.57 -48.07
CA GLY A 434 -16.71 -6.41 -46.68
C GLY A 434 -15.41 -5.59 -46.45
N ALA A 435 -14.75 -5.11 -47.50
CA ALA A 435 -13.59 -4.24 -47.36
C ALA A 435 -14.00 -2.90 -46.73
N SER A 436 -13.22 -2.45 -45.75
CA SER A 436 -13.43 -1.16 -45.10
C SER A 436 -12.84 -0.05 -45.96
N VAL A 437 -13.63 0.99 -46.23
CA VAL A 437 -13.26 2.11 -47.10
C VAL A 437 -13.67 3.45 -46.51
N GLN A 438 -13.09 4.52 -47.05
CA GLN A 438 -13.62 5.87 -46.89
C GLN A 438 -13.98 6.44 -48.26
N VAL A 439 -15.10 7.15 -48.30
CA VAL A 439 -15.70 7.71 -49.51
C VAL A 439 -15.69 9.22 -49.42
N CYS A 440 -15.10 9.87 -50.42
CA CYS A 440 -15.09 11.32 -50.54
C CYS A 440 -16.47 11.83 -50.99
N SER A 441 -16.98 12.84 -50.31
CA SER A 441 -18.21 13.56 -50.66
C SER A 441 -18.11 14.13 -52.08
N ARG A 442 -19.26 14.29 -52.77
CA ARG A 442 -19.32 14.89 -54.11
C ARG A 442 -18.80 16.34 -54.15
N ARG A 443 -18.74 17.01 -53.00
CA ARG A 443 -18.18 18.37 -52.84
C ARG A 443 -16.67 18.41 -52.60
N GLY A 444 -16.02 17.25 -52.41
CA GLY A 444 -14.55 17.12 -52.35
C GLY A 444 -13.90 17.29 -50.97
N ASP A 445 -14.62 17.80 -49.98
CA ASP A 445 -14.00 18.23 -48.72
C ASP A 445 -14.15 17.24 -47.55
N ASP A 446 -15.12 16.31 -47.60
CA ASP A 446 -15.46 15.42 -46.49
C ASP A 446 -15.27 13.94 -46.88
N TRP A 447 -14.64 13.15 -46.01
CA TRP A 447 -14.51 11.70 -46.15
C TRP A 447 -15.42 10.99 -45.16
N GLN A 448 -16.19 10.01 -45.64
CA GLN A 448 -17.14 9.25 -44.84
C GLN A 448 -16.75 7.77 -44.81
N ASP A 449 -16.92 7.17 -43.64
CA ASP A 449 -16.62 5.78 -43.36
C ASP A 449 -17.70 4.86 -43.95
N ALA A 450 -17.27 3.82 -44.68
CA ALA A 450 -18.16 2.88 -45.36
C ALA A 450 -17.54 1.48 -45.53
N MET A 451 -18.35 0.53 -45.99
CA MET A 451 -17.98 -0.84 -46.31
C MET A 451 -18.41 -1.19 -47.73
N VAL A 452 -17.61 -1.97 -48.44
CA VAL A 452 -17.93 -2.42 -49.80
C VAL A 452 -19.00 -3.52 -49.77
N SER A 453 -20.12 -3.32 -50.47
CA SER A 453 -21.17 -4.34 -50.65
C SER A 453 -20.99 -5.14 -51.94
N ASP A 454 -20.62 -4.47 -53.04
CA ASP A 454 -20.38 -5.08 -54.34
C ASP A 454 -19.35 -4.28 -55.17
N VAL A 455 -18.78 -4.90 -56.21
CA VAL A 455 -17.75 -4.30 -57.07
C VAL A 455 -18.00 -4.59 -58.53
N GLU A 456 -18.12 -3.54 -59.33
CA GLU A 456 -18.24 -3.62 -60.78
C GLU A 456 -16.92 -3.25 -61.46
N GLY A 457 -16.22 -4.26 -61.98
CA GLY A 457 -14.90 -4.13 -62.60
C GLY A 457 -14.97 -3.87 -64.11
N ASN A 458 -15.12 -2.61 -64.52
CA ASN A 458 -15.13 -2.18 -65.94
C ASN A 458 -13.91 -1.31 -66.30
N GLY A 459 -12.71 -1.72 -65.89
CA GLY A 459 -11.46 -1.01 -66.21
C GLY A 459 -11.44 0.41 -65.63
N ALA A 460 -11.26 1.43 -66.48
CA ALA A 460 -11.20 2.84 -66.06
C ALA A 460 -12.52 3.40 -65.47
N ALA A 461 -13.64 2.68 -65.65
CA ALA A 461 -14.95 3.04 -65.12
C ALA A 461 -15.37 2.19 -63.91
N SER A 462 -14.42 1.52 -63.23
CA SER A 462 -14.74 0.64 -62.11
C SER A 462 -15.44 1.40 -60.97
N GLN A 463 -16.55 0.84 -60.51
CA GLN A 463 -17.37 1.39 -59.42
C GLN A 463 -17.48 0.37 -58.29
N VAL A 464 -17.66 0.90 -57.09
CA VAL A 464 -17.81 0.13 -55.87
C VAL A 464 -19.11 0.55 -55.23
N GLU A 465 -19.97 -0.41 -54.93
CA GLU A 465 -21.16 -0.17 -54.13
C GLU A 465 -20.76 -0.15 -52.66
N VAL A 466 -21.20 0.90 -51.95
CA VAL A 466 -20.79 1.15 -50.57
C VAL A 466 -21.97 1.33 -49.64
N LEU A 467 -21.83 0.73 -48.46
CA LEU A 467 -22.70 0.85 -47.30
C LEU A 467 -22.04 1.78 -46.29
N TYR A 468 -22.65 2.93 -45.98
CA TYR A 468 -22.09 3.89 -45.03
C TYR A 468 -22.27 3.41 -43.58
N ASP A 469 -21.26 3.66 -42.74
CA ASP A 469 -21.29 3.25 -41.31
C ASP A 469 -22.31 4.08 -40.49
N ASP A 470 -22.68 5.28 -40.96
CA ASP A 470 -23.51 6.25 -40.23
C ASP A 470 -24.73 6.72 -41.07
N GLY A 471 -25.92 6.19 -40.76
CA GLY A 471 -27.22 6.66 -41.26
C GLY A 471 -28.02 5.67 -42.12
N ASP A 472 -29.34 5.87 -42.19
CA ASP A 472 -30.31 5.16 -43.04
C ASP A 472 -30.11 5.44 -44.55
N ARG A 473 -28.86 5.61 -44.99
CA ARG A 473 -28.54 5.86 -46.41
C ARG A 473 -28.54 4.54 -47.16
N GLU A 474 -29.26 4.53 -48.26
CA GLU A 474 -29.23 3.45 -49.24
C GLU A 474 -27.84 3.35 -49.88
N ASP A 475 -27.50 2.13 -50.28
CA ASP A 475 -26.28 1.73 -50.97
C ASP A 475 -26.05 2.66 -52.17
N GLU A 476 -24.84 3.22 -52.27
CA GLU A 476 -24.46 4.12 -53.37
C GLU A 476 -23.36 3.47 -54.21
N TRP A 477 -23.52 3.51 -55.53
CA TRP A 477 -22.43 3.20 -56.45
C TRP A 477 -21.49 4.39 -56.57
N VAL A 478 -20.24 4.20 -56.16
CA VAL A 478 -19.23 5.25 -56.08
C VAL A 478 -18.05 4.91 -57.00
N PRO A 479 -17.57 5.86 -57.83
CA PRO A 479 -16.39 5.62 -58.64
C PRO A 479 -15.15 5.44 -57.76
N ILE A 480 -14.26 4.53 -58.15
CA ILE A 480 -13.05 4.18 -57.37
C ILE A 480 -12.18 5.41 -57.04
N SER A 481 -12.21 6.46 -57.87
CA SER A 481 -11.48 7.72 -57.64
C SER A 481 -11.91 8.47 -56.38
N ARG A 482 -13.12 8.20 -55.86
CA ARG A 482 -13.65 8.78 -54.61
C ARG A 482 -13.45 7.85 -53.41
N VAL A 483 -12.86 6.68 -53.59
CA VAL A 483 -12.72 5.65 -52.56
C VAL A 483 -11.27 5.56 -52.13
N ARG A 484 -11.03 5.37 -50.83
CA ARG A 484 -9.73 4.93 -50.31
C ARG A 484 -9.92 3.80 -49.33
N LEU A 485 -9.00 2.85 -49.34
CA LEU A 485 -8.98 1.76 -48.35
C LEU A 485 -8.59 2.30 -46.97
N ARG A 486 -9.22 1.74 -45.93
CA ARG A 486 -8.86 1.97 -44.53
C ARG A 486 -8.59 0.64 -43.84
N MET A 487 -8.05 0.71 -42.63
CA MET A 487 -7.88 -0.49 -41.81
C MET A 487 -9.23 -1.18 -41.56
N ASN A 488 -9.22 -2.51 -41.43
CA ASN A 488 -10.44 -3.29 -41.20
C ASN A 488 -11.26 -2.74 -40.01
N THR A 489 -12.58 -2.59 -40.20
CA THR A 489 -13.51 -2.02 -39.20
C THR A 489 -13.53 -2.80 -37.89
N ALA A 490 -13.42 -4.13 -37.92
CA ALA A 490 -13.37 -4.95 -36.71
C ALA A 490 -12.08 -4.69 -35.91
N LEU A 491 -10.96 -4.53 -36.61
CA LEU A 491 -9.67 -4.21 -35.99
C LEU A 491 -9.63 -2.78 -35.45
N LEU A 492 -10.21 -1.81 -36.18
CA LEU A 492 -10.40 -0.44 -35.70
C LEU A 492 -11.25 -0.40 -34.43
N THR A 493 -12.36 -1.13 -34.41
CA THR A 493 -13.20 -1.27 -33.22
C THR A 493 -12.41 -1.84 -32.05
N ALA A 494 -11.60 -2.89 -32.27
CA ALA A 494 -10.76 -3.46 -31.23
C ALA A 494 -9.67 -2.49 -30.73
N PHE A 495 -9.11 -1.66 -31.62
CA PHE A 495 -8.17 -0.60 -31.25
C PHE A 495 -8.85 0.46 -30.38
N ASP A 496 -10.03 0.92 -30.77
CA ASP A 496 -10.82 1.89 -30.02
C ASP A 496 -11.25 1.36 -28.65
N ASP A 497 -11.72 0.11 -28.59
CA ASP A 497 -12.07 -0.57 -27.35
C ASP A 497 -10.88 -0.60 -26.38
N LEU A 498 -9.71 -0.99 -26.88
CA LEU A 498 -8.50 -1.05 -26.07
C LEU A 498 -7.97 0.33 -25.68
N ALA A 499 -8.07 1.32 -26.56
CA ALA A 499 -7.67 2.70 -26.30
C ALA A 499 -8.59 3.35 -25.24
N VAL A 500 -9.89 3.07 -25.28
CA VAL A 500 -10.87 3.47 -24.25
C VAL A 500 -10.51 2.85 -22.91
N ASP A 501 -10.25 1.54 -22.85
CA ASP A 501 -9.82 0.85 -21.64
C ASP A 501 -8.55 1.47 -21.04
N CYS A 502 -7.52 1.69 -21.86
CA CYS A 502 -6.27 2.28 -21.43
C CYS A 502 -6.47 3.71 -20.93
N SER A 503 -7.29 4.52 -21.62
CA SER A 503 -7.61 5.89 -21.21
C SER A 503 -8.37 5.92 -19.88
N MET A 504 -9.31 5.00 -19.68
CA MET A 504 -10.04 4.86 -18.41
C MET A 504 -9.10 4.48 -17.26
N ASN A 505 -8.20 3.52 -17.46
CA ASN A 505 -7.26 3.10 -16.43
C ASN A 505 -6.20 4.18 -16.15
N MET A 506 -5.76 4.89 -17.18
CA MET A 506 -4.87 6.05 -17.06
C MET A 506 -5.54 7.17 -16.24
N GLY A 507 -6.81 7.48 -16.49
CA GLY A 507 -7.59 8.46 -15.74
C GLY A 507 -7.80 8.07 -14.27
N LYS A 508 -8.00 6.78 -13.98
CA LYS A 508 -8.03 6.26 -12.60
C LYS A 508 -6.67 6.41 -11.91
N ALA A 509 -5.56 6.16 -12.62
CA ALA A 509 -4.21 6.31 -12.07
C ALA A 509 -3.92 7.78 -11.72
N PHE A 510 -4.25 8.71 -12.61
CA PHE A 510 -4.18 10.15 -12.32
C PHE A 510 -5.06 10.55 -11.13
N SER A 511 -6.29 10.05 -11.06
CA SER A 511 -7.19 10.32 -9.93
C SER A 511 -6.63 9.82 -8.60
N ALA A 512 -5.99 8.64 -8.59
CA ALA A 512 -5.35 8.07 -7.41
C ALA A 512 -4.11 8.85 -6.97
N LEU A 513 -3.45 9.54 -7.90
CA LEU A 513 -2.35 10.47 -7.63
C LEU A 513 -2.84 11.86 -7.16
N GLY A 514 -4.14 12.15 -7.23
CA GLY A 514 -4.70 13.47 -6.92
C GLY A 514 -4.63 14.47 -8.08
N ASP A 515 -4.08 14.08 -9.23
CA ASP A 515 -4.02 14.91 -10.44
C ASP A 515 -5.34 14.79 -11.22
N HIS A 516 -6.34 15.50 -10.72
CA HIS A 516 -7.70 15.42 -11.24
C HIS A 516 -7.86 16.11 -12.61
N ASP A 517 -7.00 17.09 -12.94
CA ASP A 517 -7.02 17.75 -14.25
C ASP A 517 -6.68 16.75 -15.37
N GLN A 518 -5.57 16.02 -15.20
CA GLN A 518 -5.18 14.99 -16.17
C GLN A 518 -6.17 13.81 -16.20
N ALA A 519 -6.78 13.46 -15.06
CA ALA A 519 -7.82 12.46 -15.02
C ALA A 519 -9.03 12.83 -15.91
N VAL A 520 -9.49 14.09 -15.81
CA VAL A 520 -10.59 14.62 -16.63
C VAL A 520 -10.26 14.56 -18.13
N GLN A 521 -9.03 14.87 -18.52
CA GLN A 521 -8.58 14.76 -19.91
C GLN A 521 -8.65 13.31 -20.42
N CYS A 522 -8.19 12.35 -19.62
CA CYS A 522 -8.23 10.93 -19.97
C CYS A 522 -9.67 10.41 -20.14
N PHE A 523 -10.57 10.74 -19.21
CA PHE A 523 -11.98 10.35 -19.31
C PHE A 523 -12.69 11.05 -20.46
N SER A 524 -12.34 12.30 -20.76
CA SER A 524 -12.88 13.02 -21.91
C SER A 524 -12.44 12.37 -23.22
N HIS A 525 -11.18 11.95 -23.33
CA HIS A 525 -10.72 11.21 -24.51
C HIS A 525 -11.48 9.89 -24.71
N ALA A 526 -11.72 9.12 -23.65
CA ALA A 526 -12.53 7.91 -23.71
C ALA A 526 -13.98 8.19 -24.16
N LEU A 527 -14.56 9.31 -23.71
CA LEU A 527 -15.88 9.75 -24.15
C LEU A 527 -15.91 10.18 -25.62
N THR A 528 -14.88 10.87 -26.10
CA THR A 528 -14.77 11.27 -27.51
C THR A 528 -14.78 10.04 -28.43
N ILE A 529 -14.03 8.98 -28.10
CA ILE A 529 -14.00 7.74 -28.88
C ILE A 529 -15.40 7.06 -28.92
N ARG A 530 -16.18 7.19 -27.84
CA ARG A 530 -17.53 6.59 -27.73
C ARG A 530 -18.68 7.54 -28.08
N GLY A 531 -18.40 8.68 -28.72
CA GLY A 531 -19.43 9.66 -29.08
C GLY A 531 -20.24 10.17 -27.87
N GLY A 532 -19.62 10.30 -26.71
CA GLY A 532 -20.24 10.75 -25.46
C GLY A 532 -21.06 9.69 -24.70
N LYS A 533 -21.10 8.44 -25.19
CA LYS A 533 -21.87 7.34 -24.59
C LYS A 533 -20.97 6.36 -23.85
N LEU A 534 -20.57 6.71 -22.63
CA LEU A 534 -19.83 5.80 -21.76
C LEU A 534 -20.07 6.14 -20.28
N ILE A 535 -21.03 5.44 -19.65
CA ILE A 535 -21.51 5.70 -18.28
C ILE A 535 -20.35 5.72 -17.27
N ALA A 536 -19.43 4.75 -17.36
CA ALA A 536 -18.30 4.67 -16.44
C ALA A 536 -17.34 5.88 -16.56
N ALA A 537 -17.15 6.40 -17.78
CA ALA A 537 -16.32 7.58 -18.01
C ALA A 537 -17.00 8.86 -17.53
N LEU A 538 -18.30 9.03 -17.79
CA LEU A 538 -19.09 10.16 -17.26
C LEU A 538 -19.06 10.17 -15.72
N TYR A 539 -19.32 9.02 -15.09
CA TYR A 539 -19.23 8.91 -13.63
C TYR A 539 -17.84 9.28 -13.11
N SER A 540 -16.78 8.71 -13.70
CA SER A 540 -15.41 8.94 -13.23
C SER A 540 -14.95 10.39 -13.45
N ARG A 541 -15.33 11.01 -14.58
CA ARG A 541 -15.07 12.42 -14.87
C ARG A 541 -15.85 13.34 -13.93
N GLY A 542 -17.11 13.02 -13.64
CA GLY A 542 -17.93 13.74 -12.67
C GLY A 542 -17.30 13.73 -11.27
N VAL A 543 -16.82 12.57 -10.79
CA VAL A 543 -16.10 12.47 -9.51
C VAL A 543 -14.79 13.26 -9.51
N ALA A 544 -14.02 13.23 -10.60
CA ALA A 544 -12.81 14.04 -10.74
C ALA A 544 -13.12 15.55 -10.71
N ASN A 545 -14.19 15.99 -11.39
CA ASN A 545 -14.67 17.37 -11.35
C ASN A 545 -15.13 17.80 -9.95
N MET A 546 -15.78 16.91 -9.18
CA MET A 546 -16.09 17.17 -7.77
C MET A 546 -14.83 17.44 -6.96
N ALA A 547 -13.77 16.65 -7.19
CA ALA A 547 -12.50 16.80 -6.47
C ALA A 547 -11.78 18.11 -6.83
N ARG A 548 -11.86 18.55 -8.10
CA ARG A 548 -11.41 19.87 -8.57
C ARG A 548 -12.27 21.05 -8.10
N ARG A 549 -13.39 20.77 -7.41
CA ARG A 549 -14.42 21.73 -7.00
C ARG A 549 -15.17 22.40 -8.18
N ASP A 550 -15.10 21.84 -9.38
CA ASP A 550 -15.95 22.21 -10.51
C ASP A 550 -17.31 21.48 -10.37
N LEU A 551 -18.15 22.05 -9.51
CA LEU A 551 -19.44 21.44 -9.16
C LEU A 551 -20.42 21.43 -10.34
N THR A 552 -20.31 22.40 -11.25
CA THR A 552 -21.18 22.52 -12.42
C THR A 552 -20.89 21.41 -13.43
N ALA A 553 -19.62 21.22 -13.79
CA ALA A 553 -19.23 20.13 -14.69
C ALA A 553 -19.52 18.76 -14.06
N ALA A 554 -19.28 18.61 -12.75
CA ALA A 554 -19.63 17.40 -12.02
C ALA A 554 -21.13 17.09 -12.04
N GLN A 555 -21.98 18.10 -11.88
CA GLN A 555 -23.43 17.94 -11.92
C GLN A 555 -23.89 17.43 -13.28
N GLN A 556 -23.37 18.01 -14.37
CA GLN A 556 -23.70 17.63 -15.73
C GLN A 556 -23.30 16.17 -15.99
N ASP A 557 -22.04 15.81 -15.72
CA ASP A 557 -21.52 14.46 -15.92
C ASP A 557 -22.30 13.39 -15.15
N LEU A 558 -22.60 13.64 -13.87
CA LEU A 558 -23.36 12.69 -13.05
C LEU A 558 -24.83 12.58 -13.48
N TRP A 559 -25.42 13.67 -13.99
CA TRP A 559 -26.77 13.65 -14.54
C TRP A 559 -26.81 12.83 -15.84
N ASP A 560 -25.88 13.07 -16.77
CA ASP A 560 -25.77 12.33 -18.02
C ASP A 560 -25.54 10.83 -17.76
N ALA A 561 -24.64 10.50 -16.82
CA ALA A 561 -24.39 9.10 -16.42
C ALA A 561 -25.67 8.42 -15.90
N ASN A 562 -26.44 9.13 -15.07
CA ASN A 562 -27.69 8.61 -14.53
C ASN A 562 -28.77 8.43 -15.60
N GLN A 563 -28.89 9.36 -16.55
CA GLN A 563 -29.83 9.24 -17.67
C GLN A 563 -29.50 8.04 -18.56
N GLN A 564 -28.23 7.89 -18.92
CA GLN A 564 -27.76 6.75 -19.73
C GLN A 564 -27.98 5.41 -19.00
N CYS A 565 -27.70 5.34 -17.68
CA CYS A 565 -28.03 4.16 -16.87
C CYS A 565 -29.52 3.78 -16.96
N ARG A 566 -30.41 4.76 -16.84
CA ARG A 566 -31.87 4.53 -16.86
C ARG A 566 -32.34 4.08 -18.24
N ALA A 567 -31.81 4.68 -19.31
CA ALA A 567 -32.11 4.28 -20.68
C ALA A 567 -31.69 2.82 -20.93
N GLN A 568 -30.47 2.46 -20.50
CA GLN A 568 -29.94 1.10 -20.66
C GLN A 568 -30.77 0.07 -19.86
N GLN A 569 -31.14 0.36 -18.61
CA GLN A 569 -31.98 -0.55 -17.81
C GLN A 569 -33.35 -0.82 -18.45
N LYS A 570 -33.98 0.21 -19.04
CA LYS A 570 -35.26 0.03 -19.77
C LYS A 570 -35.08 -0.90 -20.98
N SER A 571 -34.00 -0.74 -21.74
CA SER A 571 -33.70 -1.61 -22.89
C SER A 571 -33.39 -3.05 -22.50
N SER A 572 -32.80 -3.31 -21.32
CA SER A 572 -32.45 -4.66 -20.87
C SER A 572 -33.63 -5.45 -20.32
N THR A 573 -34.78 -4.82 -20.06
CA THR A 573 -35.98 -5.51 -19.52
C THR A 573 -36.63 -6.44 -20.55
N SER A 574 -36.24 -6.36 -21.83
CA SER A 574 -36.69 -7.24 -22.92
C SER A 574 -35.68 -8.34 -23.34
N GLY A 575 -34.52 -8.46 -22.67
CA GLY A 575 -33.44 -9.39 -23.05
C GLY A 575 -33.34 -10.62 -22.14
N GLY A 576 -33.22 -11.82 -22.74
CA GLY A 576 -33.30 -13.12 -22.07
C GLY A 576 -32.29 -13.42 -20.94
N THR A 577 -32.57 -14.49 -20.20
CA THR A 577 -31.89 -14.94 -18.97
C THR A 577 -30.59 -15.72 -19.25
N SER A 578 -29.50 -15.03 -19.60
CA SER A 578 -28.16 -15.61 -19.67
C SER A 578 -27.32 -15.27 -18.42
N LYS A 579 -26.39 -16.14 -18.02
CA LYS A 579 -25.46 -15.94 -16.89
C LYS A 579 -24.51 -14.74 -17.09
N THR A 580 -24.20 -14.38 -18.34
CA THR A 580 -23.38 -13.20 -18.65
C THR A 580 -24.19 -11.92 -18.41
N ASN A 581 -25.47 -11.93 -18.82
CA ASN A 581 -26.39 -10.81 -18.62
C ASN A 581 -26.63 -10.50 -17.13
N THR A 582 -26.61 -11.52 -16.25
CA THR A 582 -26.76 -11.32 -14.81
C THR A 582 -25.57 -10.58 -14.19
N ARG A 583 -24.33 -10.93 -14.57
CA ARG A 583 -23.11 -10.27 -14.09
C ARG A 583 -23.04 -8.82 -14.53
N ASP A 584 -23.37 -8.54 -15.79
CA ASP A 584 -23.36 -7.18 -16.34
C ASP A 584 -24.46 -6.32 -15.71
N ALA A 585 -25.64 -6.91 -15.45
CA ALA A 585 -26.71 -6.25 -14.72
C ALA A 585 -26.31 -5.92 -13.27
N GLU A 586 -25.59 -6.80 -12.58
CA GLU A 586 -25.07 -6.54 -11.23
C GLU A 586 -24.04 -5.41 -11.21
N GLN A 587 -23.08 -5.44 -12.14
CA GLN A 587 -22.09 -4.36 -12.28
C GLN A 587 -22.77 -3.02 -12.58
N MET A 588 -23.75 -3.01 -13.46
CA MET A 588 -24.53 -1.81 -13.78
C MET A 588 -25.35 -1.30 -12.60
N ARG A 589 -25.96 -2.18 -11.81
CA ARG A 589 -26.66 -1.80 -10.56
C ARG A 589 -25.68 -1.23 -9.53
N SER A 590 -24.50 -1.81 -9.40
CA SER A 590 -23.44 -1.30 -8.51
C SER A 590 -22.99 0.10 -8.93
N LEU A 591 -22.72 0.30 -10.23
CA LEU A 591 -22.35 1.60 -10.78
C LEU A 591 -23.47 2.63 -10.58
N HIS A 592 -24.72 2.25 -10.81
CA HIS A 592 -25.86 3.14 -10.57
C HIS A 592 -25.95 3.59 -9.10
N LYS A 593 -25.73 2.67 -8.13
CA LYS A 593 -25.64 3.03 -6.71
C LYS A 593 -24.52 4.03 -6.43
N GLN A 594 -23.36 3.85 -7.06
CA GLN A 594 -22.23 4.78 -6.93
C GLN A 594 -22.54 6.16 -7.49
N ILE A 595 -23.20 6.25 -8.65
CA ILE A 595 -23.64 7.52 -9.27
C ILE A 595 -24.59 8.25 -8.32
N VAL A 596 -25.60 7.56 -7.77
CA VAL A 596 -26.56 8.15 -6.83
C VAL A 596 -25.87 8.64 -5.55
N ALA A 597 -24.91 7.87 -5.02
CA ALA A 597 -24.13 8.28 -3.85
C ALA A 597 -23.27 9.51 -4.13
N ALA A 598 -22.60 9.57 -5.29
CA ALA A 598 -21.82 10.73 -5.72
C ALA A 598 -22.70 11.97 -5.88
N TYR A 599 -23.90 11.83 -6.46
CA TYR A 599 -24.85 12.92 -6.60
C TYR A 599 -25.31 13.48 -5.24
N LYS A 600 -25.59 12.61 -4.25
CA LYS A 600 -25.88 13.04 -2.87
C LYS A 600 -24.71 13.82 -2.25
N LYS A 601 -23.47 13.34 -2.47
CA LYS A 601 -22.26 14.04 -1.99
C LYS A 601 -22.11 15.40 -2.67
N LEU A 602 -22.38 15.49 -3.97
CA LEU A 602 -22.36 16.76 -4.72
C LEU A 602 -23.38 17.77 -4.14
N GLN A 603 -24.60 17.33 -3.83
CA GLN A 603 -25.62 18.17 -3.18
C GLN A 603 -25.15 18.70 -1.83
N GLN A 604 -24.50 17.86 -1.02
CA GLN A 604 -23.90 18.28 0.25
C GLN A 604 -22.78 19.32 0.03
N MET A 605 -21.94 19.14 -1.00
CA MET A 605 -20.90 20.11 -1.36
C MET A 605 -21.49 21.47 -1.77
N HIS A 606 -22.57 21.50 -2.56
CA HIS A 606 -23.28 22.74 -2.88
C HIS A 606 -23.86 23.42 -1.64
N ALA A 607 -24.49 22.66 -0.74
CA ALA A 607 -25.03 23.20 0.50
C ALA A 607 -23.92 23.79 1.39
N ASN A 608 -22.78 23.11 1.50
CA ASN A 608 -21.62 23.58 2.25
C ASN A 608 -21.00 24.83 1.62
N LYS A 609 -20.84 24.87 0.29
CA LYS A 609 -20.36 26.06 -0.44
C LYS A 609 -21.26 27.26 -0.17
N LYS A 610 -22.59 27.10 -0.31
CA LYS A 610 -23.56 28.17 -0.02
C LYS A 610 -23.48 28.67 1.43
N ARG A 611 -23.28 27.77 2.40
CA ARG A 611 -23.10 28.14 3.82
C ARG A 611 -21.79 28.91 4.04
N LEU A 612 -20.71 28.51 3.39
CA LEU A 612 -19.41 29.15 3.48
C LEU A 612 -19.43 30.54 2.83
N ASP A 613 -20.02 30.67 1.65
CA ASP A 613 -20.23 31.94 0.96
C ASP A 613 -21.05 32.90 1.83
N LYS A 614 -22.15 32.42 2.43
CA LYS A 614 -22.95 33.21 3.38
C LYS A 614 -22.13 33.68 4.60
N LYS A 615 -21.22 32.84 5.11
CA LYS A 615 -20.35 33.19 6.25
C LYS A 615 -19.32 34.24 5.85
N VAL A 616 -18.69 34.10 4.69
CA VAL A 616 -17.74 35.07 4.15
C VAL A 616 -18.43 36.41 3.89
N ILE A 617 -19.59 36.43 3.24
CA ILE A 617 -20.39 37.66 3.04
C ILE A 617 -20.70 38.33 4.37
N LYS A 618 -21.14 37.57 5.39
CA LYS A 618 -21.42 38.14 6.73
C LYS A 618 -20.16 38.72 7.38
N GLN A 619 -19.00 38.09 7.21
CA GLN A 619 -17.72 38.60 7.71
C GLN A 619 -17.27 39.85 6.95
N MET A 620 -17.43 39.88 5.63
CA MET A 620 -17.13 41.04 4.79
C MET A 620 -18.04 42.22 5.16
N VAL A 621 -19.35 42.02 5.30
CA VAL A 621 -20.29 43.07 5.74
C VAL A 621 -19.91 43.57 7.14
N LYS A 622 -19.55 42.67 8.06
CA LYS A 622 -19.06 43.07 9.40
C LYS A 622 -17.77 43.90 9.30
N TYR A 623 -16.83 43.52 8.44
CA TYR A 623 -15.59 44.28 8.24
C TYR A 623 -15.86 45.65 7.60
N LEU A 624 -16.68 45.71 6.55
CA LEU A 624 -17.07 46.98 5.91
C LEU A 624 -17.75 47.92 6.91
N SER A 625 -18.60 47.40 7.81
CA SER A 625 -19.21 48.19 8.88
C SER A 625 -18.22 48.78 9.90
N THR A 626 -16.96 48.33 9.92
CA THR A 626 -15.91 48.90 10.77
C THR A 626 -15.10 50.01 10.11
N ILE A 627 -15.35 50.31 8.82
CA ILE A 627 -14.68 51.39 8.08
C ILE A 627 -15.65 52.58 7.98
N PRO A 628 -15.46 53.67 8.74
CA PRO A 628 -16.41 54.78 8.83
C PRO A 628 -16.71 55.47 7.48
N ALA A 629 -15.74 55.48 6.55
CA ALA A 629 -15.88 56.09 5.23
C ALA A 629 -16.74 55.28 4.25
N LEU A 630 -17.09 54.03 4.57
CA LEU A 630 -17.85 53.10 3.72
C LEU A 630 -19.15 52.63 4.41
N GLN A 631 -19.62 53.36 5.42
CA GLN A 631 -20.86 53.00 6.13
C GLN A 631 -22.14 53.45 5.40
N ASP A 632 -22.03 54.49 4.56
CA ASP A 632 -23.15 55.10 3.81
C ASP A 632 -23.16 54.75 2.30
N GLU A 633 -22.11 54.09 1.80
CA GLU A 633 -22.03 53.46 0.47
C GLU A 633 -22.27 51.94 0.56
#